data_AF-A0AAP0K9I3-F1
#
_entry.id   AF-A0AAP0K9I3-F1
#
_cell.length_a   1.000
_cell.length_b   1.000
_cell.length_c   1.000
_cell.angle_alpha   90.00
_cell.angle_beta   90.00
_cell.angle_gamma   90.00
#
_symmetry.space_group_name_H-M   'P 1'
#
loop_
_entity.id
_entity.type
_entity.pdbx_description
1 polymer ?
#
loop_
_entity_poly.entity_id
_entity_poly.type
_entity_poly.pdbx_seq_one_letter_code
_entity_poly.pdbx_strand_id
1 'polypeptide(L)'
;MESVSVDGIEEEEEGNARNEKSIAFAEFAELEPRNDGLRAEIENLRAENDDLRSRSLGMEGDLVDLRNQRQEVVKRNGELARAVEEVTSERDALRDELREVEERESELMSEKLDCKGKFEACEDRVLGLVEENGRRVRVFAECLECLRSSKGRLSKIVERIGAVELENGVEEDVPIAEELDLDDELKGFLLEMKLVDNLAMSAERKLMGYLEKMKKEKKELENSLVSLTEENRDINSLLRIALVEKELVEKELNRLKGGGESKRAALLQIAGRGLQKVGFGFMMSSSPTSESSDNVCSKSDSSECEEDAVSLASTVEKIMKNLRLEITKLKRELEDCRSDNERLQSLTEKQAQEIAECTSYMRELEERENMLAQNVEQLMLELTGAEEDIARWREACELEVEAGKNAIEERDREASMLRKELDRTKASLDMMNNKLKLKEELAAAAMAAQEAADKSLRLADTRALMLRERIEELTRQLEETDGKTERQSSRRKVRHICCPWGVLMSQKRRKVPEMEGLLPSRDSLHSS
;
A
#
# COMPACT_ATOMS: atom_id res chain seq x y z
N MET A 1 144.41 -93.45 33.97
CA MET A 1 144.93 -92.96 32.69
C MET A 1 144.32 -91.59 32.46
N GLU A 2 145.21 -90.60 32.39
CA GLU A 2 145.09 -89.27 31.79
C GLU A 2 143.89 -88.35 32.10
N SER A 3 144.28 -87.30 32.82
CA SER A 3 143.71 -85.95 32.94
C SER A 3 143.60 -85.19 31.62
N VAL A 4 142.45 -84.57 31.37
CA VAL A 4 142.32 -83.34 30.55
C VAL A 4 141.33 -82.41 31.24
N SER A 5 141.81 -81.19 31.53
CA SER A 5 141.12 -80.05 32.13
C SER A 5 140.06 -79.44 31.19
N VAL A 6 138.90 -79.10 31.74
CA VAL A 6 137.89 -78.21 31.12
C VAL A 6 137.35 -77.27 32.21
N ASP A 7 138.23 -76.44 32.79
CA ASP A 7 137.87 -75.34 33.73
C ASP A 7 137.81 -73.98 32.98
N GLY A 8 137.38 -73.98 31.72
CA GLY A 8 137.48 -72.81 30.83
C GLY A 8 136.17 -72.30 30.22
N ILE A 9 135.01 -72.83 30.61
CA ILE A 9 133.72 -72.50 29.96
C ILE A 9 132.68 -71.92 30.95
N GLU A 10 132.86 -72.07 32.27
CA GLU A 10 131.85 -71.59 33.25
C GLU A 10 131.98 -70.09 33.64
N GLU A 11 133.13 -69.42 33.43
CA GLU A 11 133.27 -67.98 33.75
C GLU A 11 132.85 -67.04 32.59
N GLU A 12 132.77 -67.53 31.36
CA GLU A 12 132.31 -66.73 30.20
C GLU A 12 130.78 -66.71 30.10
N GLU A 13 130.09 -67.77 30.53
CA GLU A 13 128.62 -67.82 30.57
C GLU A 13 128.01 -67.01 31.74
N GLU A 14 128.65 -66.96 32.91
CA GLU A 14 128.15 -66.13 34.04
C GLU A 14 128.35 -64.62 33.82
N GLY A 15 129.45 -64.21 33.18
CA GLY A 15 129.70 -62.82 32.80
C GLY A 15 128.72 -62.35 31.71
N ASN A 16 128.44 -63.19 30.73
CA ASN A 16 127.48 -62.89 29.67
C ASN A 16 126.04 -62.86 30.20
N ALA A 17 125.65 -63.77 31.10
CA ALA A 17 124.32 -63.78 31.73
C ALA A 17 124.07 -62.57 32.66
N ARG A 18 125.11 -62.02 33.32
CA ARG A 18 124.99 -60.77 34.10
C ARG A 18 124.90 -59.53 33.22
N ASN A 19 125.65 -59.50 32.10
CA ASN A 19 125.60 -58.40 31.15
C ASN A 19 124.26 -58.38 30.40
N GLU A 20 123.77 -59.54 29.94
CA GLU A 20 122.44 -59.71 29.35
C GLU A 20 121.31 -59.35 30.31
N LYS A 21 121.43 -59.70 31.60
CA LYS A 21 120.47 -59.24 32.64
C LYS A 21 120.50 -57.74 32.86
N SER A 22 121.68 -57.10 32.83
CA SER A 22 121.80 -55.66 32.99
C SER A 22 121.27 -54.90 31.78
N ILE A 23 121.48 -55.43 30.57
CA ILE A 23 120.92 -54.89 29.32
C ILE A 23 119.40 -55.07 29.32
N ALA A 24 118.90 -56.24 29.70
CA ALA A 24 117.46 -56.49 29.82
C ALA A 24 116.80 -55.59 30.89
N PHE A 25 117.47 -55.33 32.01
CA PHE A 25 116.96 -54.39 33.03
C PHE A 25 116.97 -52.93 32.54
N ALA A 26 118.00 -52.53 31.79
CA ALA A 26 118.06 -51.19 31.19
C ALA A 26 116.99 -51.01 30.12
N GLU A 27 116.78 -52.01 29.26
CA GLU A 27 115.67 -52.03 28.28
C GLU A 27 114.30 -52.03 28.98
N PHE A 28 114.12 -52.80 30.06
CA PHE A 28 112.88 -52.77 30.85
C PHE A 28 112.63 -51.41 31.51
N ALA A 29 113.67 -50.78 32.07
CA ALA A 29 113.59 -49.46 32.69
C ALA A 29 113.30 -48.34 31.67
N GLU A 30 113.69 -48.51 30.40
CA GLU A 30 113.37 -47.59 29.31
C GLU A 30 111.96 -47.85 28.72
N LEU A 31 111.50 -49.10 28.76
CA LEU A 31 110.18 -49.52 28.28
C LEU A 31 109.04 -49.18 29.25
N GLU A 32 109.29 -49.13 30.55
CA GLU A 32 108.30 -48.80 31.59
C GLU A 32 107.67 -47.40 31.42
N PRO A 33 108.44 -46.29 31.31
CA PRO A 33 107.86 -44.96 31.08
C PRO A 33 107.20 -44.83 29.70
N ARG A 34 107.66 -45.59 28.70
CA ARG A 34 107.04 -45.65 27.37
C ARG A 34 105.68 -46.37 27.41
N ASN A 35 105.58 -47.47 28.16
CA ASN A 35 104.33 -48.17 28.40
C ASN A 35 103.36 -47.32 29.23
N ASP A 36 103.84 -46.58 30.22
CA ASP A 36 103.00 -45.67 31.00
C ASP A 36 102.51 -44.48 30.16
N GLY A 37 103.35 -43.94 29.28
CA GLY A 37 102.95 -42.94 28.29
C GLY A 37 101.86 -43.44 27.33
N LEU A 38 102.00 -44.68 26.83
CA LEU A 38 100.97 -45.33 26.00
C LEU A 38 99.68 -45.61 26.77
N ARG A 39 99.76 -45.99 28.06
CA ARG A 39 98.57 -46.17 28.91
C ARG A 39 97.83 -44.85 29.10
N ALA A 40 98.55 -43.76 29.38
CA ALA A 40 97.97 -42.43 29.52
C ALA A 40 97.31 -41.95 28.21
N GLU A 41 97.94 -42.23 27.05
CA GLU A 41 97.37 -41.92 25.74
C GLU A 41 96.10 -42.73 25.45
N ILE A 42 96.09 -44.03 25.78
CA ILE A 42 94.90 -44.89 25.66
C ILE A 42 93.78 -44.40 26.58
N GLU A 43 94.09 -44.01 27.82
CA GLU A 43 93.10 -43.45 28.75
C GLU A 43 92.53 -42.12 28.24
N ASN A 44 93.37 -41.25 27.67
CA ASN A 44 92.93 -39.99 27.08
C ASN A 44 92.04 -40.21 25.85
N LEU A 45 92.40 -41.14 24.96
CA LEU A 45 91.57 -41.53 23.81
C LEU A 45 90.23 -42.17 24.23
N ARG A 46 90.21 -42.93 25.33
CA ARG A 46 88.95 -43.45 25.90
C ARG A 46 88.07 -42.32 26.39
N ALA A 47 88.62 -41.36 27.13
CA ALA A 47 87.88 -40.20 27.61
C ALA A 47 87.32 -39.36 26.44
N GLU A 48 88.10 -39.16 25.38
CA GLU A 48 87.66 -38.44 24.17
C GLU A 48 86.57 -39.22 23.42
N ASN A 49 86.67 -40.56 23.33
CA ASN A 49 85.64 -41.40 22.72
C ASN A 49 84.33 -41.34 23.54
N ASP A 50 84.42 -41.35 24.87
CA ASP A 50 83.26 -41.24 25.76
C ASP A 50 82.60 -39.86 25.66
N ASP A 51 83.37 -38.78 25.51
CA ASP A 51 82.83 -37.44 25.25
C ASP A 51 82.15 -37.37 23.87
N LEU A 52 82.78 -37.90 22.82
CA LEU A 52 82.19 -37.98 21.48
C LEU A 52 80.89 -38.80 21.47
N ARG A 53 80.84 -39.93 22.18
CA ARG A 53 79.63 -40.74 22.36
C ARG A 53 78.54 -39.97 23.07
N SER A 54 78.89 -39.25 24.14
CA SER A 54 77.95 -38.41 24.89
C SER A 54 77.36 -37.30 24.01
N ARG A 55 78.20 -36.62 23.23
CA ARG A 55 77.77 -35.62 22.25
C ARG A 55 76.90 -36.22 21.14
N SER A 56 77.27 -37.40 20.62
CA SER A 56 76.48 -38.11 19.60
C SER A 56 75.09 -38.48 20.12
N LEU A 57 74.99 -38.96 21.36
CA LEU A 57 73.70 -39.27 22.00
C LEU A 57 72.85 -38.01 22.22
N GLY A 58 73.49 -36.89 22.60
CA GLY A 58 72.82 -35.60 22.70
C GLY A 58 72.23 -35.14 21.37
N MET A 59 73.02 -35.19 20.29
CA MET A 59 72.54 -34.85 18.94
C MET A 59 71.43 -35.78 18.46
N GLU A 60 71.48 -37.07 18.80
CA GLU A 60 70.42 -38.02 18.45
C GLU A 60 69.11 -37.69 19.18
N GLY A 61 69.19 -37.25 20.45
CA GLY A 61 68.06 -36.70 21.20
C GLY A 61 67.45 -35.46 20.52
N ASP A 62 68.29 -34.48 20.16
CA ASP A 62 67.86 -33.26 19.46
C ASP A 62 67.18 -33.57 18.11
N LEU A 63 67.68 -34.56 17.37
CA LEU A 63 67.09 -35.00 16.10
C LEU A 63 65.70 -35.62 16.29
N VAL A 64 65.47 -36.35 17.39
CA VAL A 64 64.16 -36.90 17.73
C VAL A 64 63.19 -35.77 18.09
N ASP A 65 63.61 -34.78 18.88
CA ASP A 65 62.79 -33.64 19.25
C ASP A 65 62.41 -32.78 18.04
N LEU A 66 63.36 -32.50 17.14
CA LEU A 66 63.08 -31.82 15.88
C LEU A 66 62.10 -32.61 15.00
N ARG A 67 62.21 -33.94 14.98
CA ARG A 67 61.27 -34.79 14.23
C ARG A 67 59.86 -34.73 14.82
N ASN A 68 59.74 -34.71 16.14
CA ASN A 68 58.47 -34.58 16.85
C ASN A 68 57.84 -33.20 16.59
N GLN A 69 58.61 -32.12 16.72
CA GLN A 69 58.17 -30.76 16.40
C GLN A 69 57.68 -30.66 14.94
N ARG A 70 58.43 -31.24 13.99
CA ARG A 70 58.01 -31.28 12.58
C ARG A 70 56.68 -32.01 12.40
N GLN A 71 56.49 -33.15 13.06
CA GLN A 71 55.22 -33.88 12.99
C GLN A 71 54.06 -33.08 13.57
N GLU A 72 54.26 -32.37 14.68
CA GLU A 72 53.22 -31.49 15.22
C GLU A 72 52.88 -30.33 14.28
N VAL A 73 53.88 -29.69 13.67
CA VAL A 73 53.66 -28.62 12.68
C VAL A 73 52.88 -29.16 11.48
N VAL A 74 53.21 -30.36 11.00
CA VAL A 74 52.46 -31.02 9.92
C VAL A 74 51.01 -31.28 10.33
N LYS A 75 50.74 -31.72 11.57
CA LYS A 75 49.38 -31.90 12.08
C LYS A 75 48.62 -30.58 12.13
N ARG A 76 49.21 -29.53 12.71
CA ARG A 76 48.61 -28.19 12.77
C ARG A 76 48.34 -27.62 11.38
N ASN A 77 49.25 -27.81 10.42
CA ASN A 77 49.05 -27.40 9.03
C ASN A 77 47.90 -28.16 8.36
N GLY A 78 47.74 -29.46 8.66
CA GLY A 78 46.61 -30.25 8.15
C GLY A 78 45.26 -29.85 8.76
N GLU A 79 45.24 -29.44 10.03
CA GLU A 79 44.05 -28.86 10.67
C GLU A 79 43.71 -27.49 10.07
N LEU A 80 44.71 -26.62 9.87
CA LEU A 80 44.53 -25.32 9.25
C LEU A 80 44.03 -25.43 7.80
N ALA A 81 44.56 -26.38 7.02
CA ALA A 81 44.10 -26.62 5.66
C ALA A 81 42.62 -27.02 5.62
N ARG A 82 42.16 -27.91 6.52
CA ARG A 82 40.76 -28.29 6.63
C ARG A 82 39.86 -27.11 7.02
N ALA A 83 40.29 -26.30 7.98
CA ALA A 83 39.55 -25.10 8.38
C ALA A 83 39.44 -24.09 7.21
N VAL A 84 40.49 -23.94 6.40
CA VAL A 84 40.44 -23.10 5.20
C VAL A 84 39.47 -23.66 4.17
N GLU A 85 39.48 -24.97 3.92
CA GLU A 85 38.53 -25.63 3.00
C GLU A 85 37.07 -25.42 3.45
N GLU A 86 36.79 -25.60 4.74
CA GLU A 86 35.46 -25.37 5.32
C GLU A 86 35.00 -23.92 5.12
N VAL A 87 35.81 -22.94 5.51
CA VAL A 87 35.49 -21.51 5.33
C VAL A 87 35.33 -21.15 3.84
N THR A 88 36.11 -21.77 2.94
CA THR A 88 35.92 -21.54 1.51
C THR A 88 34.61 -22.11 0.98
N SER A 89 34.18 -23.27 1.49
CA SER A 89 32.90 -23.86 1.11
C SER A 89 31.71 -23.04 1.63
N GLU A 90 31.78 -22.54 2.87
CA GLU A 90 30.77 -21.63 3.43
C GLU A 90 30.70 -20.33 2.64
N ARG A 91 31.85 -19.73 2.30
CA ARG A 91 31.92 -18.53 1.47
C ARG A 91 31.25 -18.75 0.10
N ASP A 92 31.49 -19.90 -0.52
CA ASP A 92 30.93 -20.19 -1.84
C ASP A 92 29.42 -20.44 -1.76
N ALA A 93 28.93 -21.13 -0.72
CA ALA A 93 27.50 -21.24 -0.45
C ALA A 93 26.82 -19.87 -0.25
N LEU A 94 27.43 -18.99 0.56
CA LEU A 94 26.92 -17.63 0.77
C LEU A 94 26.93 -16.78 -0.51
N ARG A 95 27.89 -17.00 -1.43
CA ARG A 95 27.89 -16.32 -2.73
C ARG A 95 26.74 -16.78 -3.62
N ASP A 96 26.41 -18.07 -3.57
CA ASP A 96 25.31 -18.61 -4.35
C ASP A 96 23.97 -18.10 -3.78
N GLU A 97 23.80 -18.08 -2.46
CA GLU A 97 22.64 -17.46 -1.81
C GLU A 97 22.51 -15.98 -2.16
N LEU A 98 23.61 -15.22 -2.15
CA LEU A 98 23.61 -13.80 -2.54
C LEU A 98 23.15 -13.62 -4.00
N ARG A 99 23.61 -14.47 -4.91
CA ARG A 99 23.20 -14.43 -6.32
C ARG A 99 21.70 -14.69 -6.49
N GLU A 100 21.15 -15.67 -5.77
CA GLU A 100 19.71 -15.90 -5.83
C GLU A 100 18.90 -14.73 -5.26
N VAL A 101 19.41 -14.05 -4.23
CA VAL A 101 18.76 -12.83 -3.70
C VAL A 101 18.80 -11.70 -4.72
N GLU A 102 19.92 -11.49 -5.42
CA GLU A 102 20.05 -10.49 -6.49
C GLU A 102 19.09 -10.77 -7.66
N GLU A 103 18.90 -12.05 -8.02
CA GLU A 103 17.93 -12.46 -9.05
C GLU A 103 16.50 -12.17 -8.61
N ARG A 104 16.13 -12.54 -7.37
CA ARG A 104 14.80 -12.22 -6.79
C ARG A 104 14.55 -10.72 -6.69
N GLU A 105 15.57 -9.93 -6.33
CA GLU A 105 15.47 -8.46 -6.30
C GLU A 105 15.21 -7.91 -7.71
N SER A 106 15.88 -8.46 -8.73
CA SER A 106 15.68 -8.06 -10.13
C SER A 106 14.27 -8.39 -10.62
N GLU A 107 13.73 -9.56 -10.27
CA GLU A 107 12.34 -9.95 -10.57
C GLU A 107 11.33 -9.01 -9.89
N LEU A 108 11.49 -8.76 -8.59
CA LEU A 108 10.63 -7.84 -7.83
C LEU A 108 10.68 -6.41 -8.39
N MET A 109 11.85 -5.96 -8.85
CA MET A 109 11.99 -4.65 -9.50
C MET A 109 11.26 -4.60 -10.85
N SER A 110 11.30 -5.68 -11.63
CA SER A 110 10.52 -5.80 -12.87
C SER A 110 9.02 -5.79 -12.59
N GLU A 111 8.54 -6.55 -11.61
CA GLU A 111 7.13 -6.58 -11.21
C GLU A 111 6.66 -5.22 -10.68
N LYS A 112 7.51 -4.53 -9.89
CA LYS A 112 7.22 -3.18 -9.40
C LYS A 112 7.06 -2.18 -10.54
N LEU A 113 7.87 -2.28 -11.60
CA LEU A 113 7.75 -1.44 -12.78
C LEU A 113 6.45 -1.73 -13.56
N ASP A 114 6.08 -3.01 -13.72
CA ASP A 114 4.81 -3.40 -14.35
C ASP A 114 3.59 -2.92 -13.55
N CYS A 115 3.59 -3.13 -12.24
CA CYS A 115 2.55 -2.62 -11.34
C CYS A 115 2.45 -1.09 -11.39
N LYS A 116 3.57 -0.38 -11.44
CA LYS A 116 3.59 1.07 -11.59
C LYS A 116 2.96 1.52 -12.92
N GLY A 117 3.29 0.84 -14.03
CA GLY A 117 2.68 1.13 -15.32
C GLY A 117 1.16 0.89 -15.34
N LYS A 118 0.69 -0.18 -14.70
CA LYS A 118 -0.76 -0.45 -14.54
C LYS A 118 -1.44 0.60 -13.69
N PHE A 119 -0.79 1.09 -12.63
CA PHE A 119 -1.31 2.16 -11.79
C PHE A 119 -1.44 3.47 -12.58
N GLU A 120 -0.41 3.87 -13.32
CA GLU A 120 -0.43 5.06 -14.19
C GLU A 120 -1.56 4.96 -15.24
N ALA A 121 -1.74 3.80 -15.89
CA ALA A 121 -2.83 3.58 -16.83
C ALA A 121 -4.23 3.63 -16.18
N CYS A 122 -4.35 3.16 -14.92
CA CYS A 122 -5.60 3.26 -14.16
C CYS A 122 -5.90 4.72 -13.80
N GLU A 123 -4.88 5.46 -13.36
CA GLU A 123 -4.99 6.90 -13.04
C GLU A 123 -5.46 7.70 -14.26
N ASP A 124 -4.86 7.47 -15.43
CA ASP A 124 -5.30 8.10 -16.69
C ASP A 124 -6.76 7.78 -17.03
N ARG A 125 -7.19 6.52 -16.81
CA ARG A 125 -8.58 6.11 -17.06
C ARG A 125 -9.56 6.79 -16.09
N VAL A 126 -9.19 6.91 -14.82
CA VAL A 126 -10.00 7.61 -13.81
C VAL A 126 -10.10 9.09 -14.16
N LEU A 127 -9.00 9.74 -14.55
CA LEU A 127 -9.02 11.14 -15.00
C LEU A 127 -9.94 11.31 -16.23
N GLY A 128 -9.88 10.40 -17.20
CA GLY A 128 -10.77 10.40 -18.36
C GLY A 128 -12.26 10.30 -17.98
N LEU A 129 -12.61 9.42 -17.03
CA LEU A 129 -13.98 9.28 -16.52
C LEU A 129 -14.44 10.54 -15.75
N VAL A 130 -13.56 11.15 -14.96
CA VAL A 130 -13.86 12.40 -14.24
C VAL A 130 -14.12 13.55 -15.21
N GLU A 131 -13.31 13.66 -16.28
CA GLU A 131 -13.55 14.65 -17.32
C GLU A 131 -14.87 14.43 -18.07
N GLU A 132 -15.18 13.17 -18.42
CA GLU A 132 -16.43 12.82 -19.07
C GLU A 132 -17.63 13.14 -18.16
N ASN A 133 -17.56 12.78 -16.88
CA ASN A 133 -18.60 13.11 -15.91
C ASN A 133 -18.77 14.63 -15.79
N GLY A 134 -17.65 15.37 -15.74
CA GLY A 134 -17.69 16.84 -15.75
C GLY A 134 -18.35 17.43 -17.00
N ARG A 135 -18.23 16.79 -18.17
CA ARG A 135 -18.99 17.19 -19.38
C ARG A 135 -20.48 16.89 -19.23
N ARG A 136 -20.85 15.72 -18.70
CA ARG A 136 -22.26 15.32 -18.48
C ARG A 136 -22.95 16.27 -17.50
N VAL A 137 -22.32 16.59 -16.37
CA VAL A 137 -22.84 17.53 -15.37
C VAL A 137 -23.09 18.92 -15.98
N ARG A 138 -22.18 19.42 -16.83
CA ARG A 138 -22.40 20.69 -17.54
C ARG A 138 -23.63 20.66 -18.45
N VAL A 139 -23.79 19.59 -19.23
CA VAL A 139 -24.97 19.43 -20.10
C VAL A 139 -26.25 19.36 -19.27
N PHE A 140 -26.27 18.61 -18.16
CA PHE A 140 -27.44 18.57 -17.27
C PHE A 140 -27.77 19.94 -16.68
N ALA A 141 -26.76 20.73 -16.29
CA ALA A 141 -26.98 22.08 -15.80
C ALA A 141 -27.62 23.00 -16.86
N GLU A 142 -27.16 22.94 -18.11
CA GLU A 142 -27.75 23.68 -19.23
C GLU A 142 -29.19 23.23 -19.51
N CYS A 143 -29.46 21.92 -19.47
CA CYS A 143 -30.81 21.37 -19.63
C CYS A 143 -31.73 21.77 -18.47
N LEU A 144 -31.25 21.81 -17.22
CA LEU A 144 -32.00 22.30 -16.06
C LEU A 144 -32.42 23.76 -16.23
N GLU A 145 -31.51 24.61 -16.70
CA GLU A 145 -31.81 26.01 -16.95
C GLU A 145 -32.89 26.15 -18.04
N CYS A 146 -32.80 25.36 -19.11
CA CYS A 146 -33.82 25.29 -20.14
C CYS A 146 -35.19 24.85 -19.58
N LEU A 147 -35.22 23.82 -18.73
CA LEU A 147 -36.44 23.32 -18.08
C LEU A 147 -37.05 24.36 -17.12
N ARG A 148 -36.25 25.05 -16.32
CA ARG A 148 -36.73 26.15 -15.45
C ARG A 148 -37.31 27.29 -16.27
N SER A 149 -36.70 27.60 -17.42
CA SER A 149 -37.21 28.60 -18.36
C SER A 149 -38.54 28.18 -18.98
N SER A 150 -38.69 26.92 -19.42
CA SER A 150 -39.95 26.39 -19.96
C SER A 150 -41.04 26.35 -18.90
N LYS A 151 -40.74 25.92 -17.66
CA LYS A 151 -41.63 26.00 -16.49
C LYS A 151 -42.18 27.40 -16.32
N GLY A 152 -41.30 28.40 -16.23
CA GLY A 152 -41.70 29.80 -16.07
C GLY A 152 -42.56 30.34 -17.22
N ARG A 153 -42.33 29.89 -18.46
CA ARG A 153 -43.19 30.25 -19.62
C ARG A 153 -44.55 29.57 -19.55
N LEU A 154 -44.61 28.29 -19.23
CA LEU A 154 -45.84 27.52 -19.08
C LEU A 154 -46.69 28.07 -17.94
N SER A 155 -46.10 28.42 -16.79
CA SER A 155 -46.81 29.06 -15.68
C SER A 155 -47.47 30.37 -16.13
N LYS A 156 -46.74 31.21 -16.87
CA LYS A 156 -47.30 32.46 -17.42
C LYS A 156 -48.44 32.22 -18.42
N ILE A 157 -48.38 31.14 -19.23
CA ILE A 157 -49.46 30.76 -20.15
C ILE A 157 -50.69 30.32 -19.35
N VAL A 158 -50.49 29.48 -18.35
CA VAL A 158 -51.54 28.99 -17.44
C VAL A 158 -52.24 30.15 -16.73
N GLU A 159 -51.48 31.11 -16.20
CA GLU A 159 -52.00 32.33 -15.56
C GLU A 159 -52.82 33.20 -16.53
N ARG A 160 -52.34 33.37 -17.77
CA ARG A 160 -53.04 34.17 -18.80
C ARG A 160 -54.35 33.54 -19.27
N ILE A 161 -54.42 32.20 -19.30
CA ILE A 161 -55.62 31.46 -19.73
C ILE A 161 -56.63 31.33 -18.58
N GLY A 162 -56.18 31.37 -17.33
CA GLY A 162 -57.04 31.23 -16.15
C GLY A 162 -56.78 32.29 -15.08
N ALA A 163 -57.58 33.35 -15.08
CA ALA A 163 -57.74 34.24 -13.92
C ALA A 163 -58.77 33.66 -12.93
N VAL A 164 -58.48 32.50 -12.33
CA VAL A 164 -59.01 32.01 -11.04
C VAL A 164 -58.03 30.96 -10.53
N GLU A 165 -57.71 31.07 -9.25
CA GLU A 165 -56.64 30.44 -8.47
C GLU A 165 -56.36 28.97 -8.83
N LEU A 166 -55.06 28.66 -8.99
CA LEU A 166 -54.54 27.31 -8.85
C LEU A 166 -54.76 26.89 -7.39
N GLU A 167 -55.76 26.06 -7.17
CA GLU A 167 -55.83 25.24 -5.96
C GLU A 167 -54.50 24.49 -5.85
N ASN A 168 -53.79 24.73 -4.76
CA ASN A 168 -52.49 24.19 -4.40
C ASN A 168 -52.56 22.67 -4.11
N GLY A 169 -53.00 21.90 -5.09
CA GLY A 169 -53.15 20.44 -5.01
C GLY A 169 -52.37 19.77 -6.11
N VAL A 170 -51.04 19.76 -6.00
CA VAL A 170 -50.27 18.65 -6.54
C VAL A 170 -49.73 17.94 -5.33
N GLU A 171 -50.47 16.92 -4.92
CA GLU A 171 -50.03 15.95 -3.92
C GLU A 171 -48.65 15.39 -4.29
N GLU A 172 -47.86 15.21 -3.25
CA GLU A 172 -46.54 14.61 -3.24
C GLU A 172 -46.61 13.14 -3.72
N ASP A 173 -46.59 12.90 -5.02
CA ASP A 173 -46.15 11.61 -5.54
C ASP A 173 -44.64 11.68 -5.83
N VAL A 174 -43.88 11.62 -4.73
CA VAL A 174 -42.42 11.43 -4.72
C VAL A 174 -42.06 9.99 -4.26
N PRO A 175 -42.42 8.92 -4.98
CA PRO A 175 -41.81 7.60 -4.70
C PRO A 175 -40.75 7.19 -5.73
N ILE A 176 -40.73 7.74 -6.94
CA ILE A 176 -39.92 7.17 -8.04
C ILE A 176 -38.43 7.58 -7.98
N ALA A 177 -38.10 8.67 -7.28
CA ALA A 177 -36.71 9.15 -7.24
C ALA A 177 -35.82 8.39 -6.25
N GLU A 178 -36.39 7.77 -5.20
CA GLU A 178 -35.64 6.96 -4.22
C GLU A 178 -35.37 5.53 -4.71
N GLU A 179 -36.15 5.05 -5.68
CA GLU A 179 -36.08 3.68 -6.20
C GLU A 179 -34.99 3.49 -7.28
N LEU A 180 -34.48 4.60 -7.83
CA LEU A 180 -33.39 4.60 -8.79
C LEU A 180 -32.10 5.07 -8.10
N ASP A 181 -31.05 4.25 -8.16
CA ASP A 181 -29.70 4.55 -7.64
C ASP A 181 -29.00 5.61 -8.51
N LEU A 182 -29.60 6.79 -8.55
CA LEU A 182 -29.17 7.95 -9.32
C LEU A 182 -28.49 8.96 -8.39
N ASP A 183 -27.49 9.64 -8.93
CA ASP A 183 -26.88 10.79 -8.26
C ASP A 183 -27.93 11.86 -7.95
N ASP A 184 -27.75 12.58 -6.84
CA ASP A 184 -28.67 13.62 -6.36
C ASP A 184 -28.97 14.69 -7.43
N GLU A 185 -28.00 14.95 -8.31
CA GLU A 185 -28.10 15.88 -9.44
C GLU A 185 -29.07 15.37 -10.52
N LEU A 186 -29.04 14.08 -10.83
CA LEU A 186 -29.97 13.42 -11.77
C LEU A 186 -31.37 13.31 -11.17
N LYS A 187 -31.48 13.03 -9.88
CA LYS A 187 -32.76 13.05 -9.15
C LYS A 187 -33.41 14.43 -9.23
N GLY A 188 -32.64 15.49 -8.97
CA GLY A 188 -33.10 16.87 -9.12
C GLY A 188 -33.53 17.21 -10.54
N PHE A 189 -32.79 16.74 -11.55
CA PHE A 189 -33.16 16.88 -12.97
C PHE A 189 -34.49 16.23 -13.32
N LEU A 190 -34.68 14.97 -12.92
CA LEU A 190 -35.90 14.22 -13.19
C LEU A 190 -37.13 14.84 -12.52
N LEU A 191 -36.99 15.32 -11.28
CA LEU A 191 -38.08 16.00 -10.58
C LEU A 191 -38.51 17.28 -11.31
N GLU A 192 -37.56 18.12 -11.72
CA GLU A 192 -37.89 19.35 -12.45
C GLU A 192 -38.52 19.06 -13.82
N MET A 193 -38.05 18.02 -14.52
CA MET A 193 -38.65 17.56 -15.78
C MET A 193 -40.11 17.11 -15.59
N LYS A 194 -40.40 16.31 -14.56
CA LYS A 194 -41.77 15.89 -14.23
C LYS A 194 -42.68 17.06 -13.88
N LEU A 195 -42.16 18.05 -13.15
CA LEU A 195 -42.91 19.28 -12.83
C LEU A 195 -43.26 20.07 -14.10
N VAL A 196 -42.33 20.19 -15.05
CA VAL A 196 -42.58 20.85 -16.34
C VAL A 196 -43.64 20.09 -17.15
N ASP A 197 -43.58 18.76 -17.19
CA ASP A 197 -44.54 17.91 -17.91
C ASP A 197 -45.96 18.06 -17.33
N ASN A 198 -46.10 17.95 -16.01
CA ASN A 198 -47.37 18.17 -15.32
C ASN A 198 -47.95 19.57 -15.57
N LEU A 199 -47.08 20.58 -15.58
CA LEU A 199 -47.47 21.96 -15.88
C LEU A 199 -47.90 22.13 -17.35
N ALA A 200 -47.22 21.47 -18.28
CA ALA A 200 -47.58 21.45 -19.70
C ALA A 200 -48.96 20.79 -19.91
N MET A 201 -49.20 19.64 -19.28
CA MET A 201 -50.48 18.94 -19.30
C MET A 201 -51.62 19.77 -18.70
N SER A 202 -51.33 20.54 -17.64
CA SER A 202 -52.28 21.50 -17.06
C SER A 202 -52.58 22.67 -18.02
N ALA A 203 -51.54 23.22 -18.66
CA ALA A 203 -51.67 24.28 -19.65
C ALA A 203 -52.50 23.86 -20.86
N GLU A 204 -52.25 22.66 -21.39
CA GLU A 204 -52.99 22.08 -22.51
C GLU A 204 -54.47 21.92 -22.17
N ARG A 205 -54.80 21.31 -21.02
CA ARG A 205 -56.18 21.14 -20.56
C ARG A 205 -56.90 22.48 -20.43
N LYS A 206 -56.26 23.49 -19.84
CA LYS A 206 -56.84 24.84 -19.71
C LYS A 206 -57.05 25.52 -21.05
N LEU A 207 -56.08 25.40 -21.97
CA LEU A 207 -56.20 25.95 -23.32
C LEU A 207 -57.36 25.30 -24.09
N MET A 208 -57.50 23.97 -24.01
CA MET A 208 -58.61 23.24 -24.63
C MET A 208 -59.96 23.72 -24.09
N GLY A 209 -60.10 23.87 -22.76
CA GLY A 209 -61.31 24.41 -22.15
C GLY A 209 -61.63 25.85 -22.61
N TYR A 210 -60.62 26.70 -22.77
CA TYR A 210 -60.80 28.06 -23.30
C TYR A 210 -61.26 28.05 -24.77
N LEU A 211 -60.65 27.20 -25.62
CA LEU A 211 -61.04 27.06 -27.02
C LEU A 211 -62.48 26.53 -27.16
N GLU A 212 -62.92 25.64 -26.28
CA GLU A 212 -64.31 25.18 -26.26
C GLU A 212 -65.29 26.28 -25.86
N LYS A 213 -64.96 27.11 -24.86
CA LYS A 213 -65.77 28.28 -24.49
C LYS A 213 -65.91 29.25 -25.66
N MET A 214 -64.80 29.59 -26.32
CA MET A 214 -64.80 30.44 -27.52
C MET A 214 -65.64 29.84 -28.66
N LYS A 215 -65.61 28.52 -28.86
CA LYS A 215 -66.45 27.84 -29.86
C LYS A 215 -67.94 27.91 -29.50
N LYS A 216 -68.30 27.79 -28.23
CA LYS A 216 -69.69 27.92 -27.76
C LYS A 216 -70.20 29.34 -27.93
N GLU A 217 -69.45 30.34 -27.46
CA GLU A 217 -69.77 31.76 -27.63
C GLU A 217 -69.91 32.15 -29.11
N LYS A 218 -69.01 31.66 -29.97
CA LYS A 218 -69.11 31.87 -31.42
C LYS A 218 -70.41 31.29 -32.00
N LYS A 219 -70.78 30.06 -31.63
CA LYS A 219 -72.04 29.44 -32.08
C LYS A 219 -73.26 30.20 -31.59
N GLU A 220 -73.24 30.69 -30.35
CA GLU A 220 -74.33 31.52 -29.79
C GLU A 220 -74.46 32.85 -30.54
N LEU A 221 -73.35 33.52 -30.85
CA LEU A 221 -73.34 34.73 -31.66
C LEU A 221 -73.78 34.47 -33.11
N GLU A 222 -73.37 33.36 -33.72
CA GLU A 222 -73.84 32.94 -35.04
C GLU A 222 -75.35 32.69 -35.05
N ASN A 223 -75.87 31.97 -34.06
CA ASN A 223 -77.32 31.74 -33.90
C ASN A 223 -78.08 33.06 -33.72
N SER A 224 -77.54 33.97 -32.90
CA SER A 224 -78.12 35.30 -32.69
C SER A 224 -78.13 36.12 -33.98
N LEU A 225 -77.06 36.07 -34.76
CA LEU A 225 -76.96 36.74 -36.06
C LEU A 225 -77.97 36.16 -37.07
N VAL A 226 -78.10 34.83 -37.13
CA VAL A 226 -79.12 34.17 -37.99
C VAL A 226 -80.52 34.64 -37.60
N SER A 227 -80.88 34.60 -36.31
CA SER A 227 -82.17 35.10 -35.81
C SER A 227 -82.41 36.54 -36.22
N LEU A 228 -81.40 37.42 -36.07
CA LEU A 228 -81.51 38.83 -36.44
C LEU A 228 -81.65 39.04 -37.95
N THR A 229 -81.06 38.17 -38.78
CA THR A 229 -81.24 38.22 -40.23
C THR A 229 -82.62 37.74 -40.68
N GLU A 230 -83.18 36.73 -40.00
CA GLU A 230 -84.56 36.26 -40.22
C GLU A 230 -85.56 37.35 -39.82
N GLU A 231 -85.40 37.96 -38.64
CA GLU A 231 -86.23 39.09 -38.20
C GLU A 231 -86.16 40.28 -39.18
N ASN A 232 -84.96 40.63 -39.67
CA ASN A 232 -84.82 41.67 -40.70
C ASN A 232 -85.51 41.29 -42.01
N ARG A 233 -85.50 40.01 -42.39
CA ARG A 233 -86.20 39.52 -43.58
C ARG A 233 -87.71 39.62 -43.40
N ASP A 234 -88.23 39.29 -42.23
CA ASP A 234 -89.64 39.40 -41.88
C ASP A 234 -90.10 40.87 -41.84
N ILE A 235 -89.31 41.76 -41.23
CA ILE A 235 -89.54 43.21 -41.26
C ILE A 235 -89.55 43.72 -42.71
N ASN A 236 -88.62 43.29 -43.55
CA ASN A 236 -88.56 43.70 -44.96
C ASN A 236 -89.78 43.18 -45.73
N SER A 237 -90.24 41.96 -45.46
CA SER A 237 -91.48 41.40 -46.00
C SER A 237 -92.70 42.24 -45.59
N LEU A 238 -92.81 42.56 -44.29
CA LEU A 238 -93.87 43.43 -43.76
C LEU A 238 -93.84 44.82 -44.38
N LEU A 239 -92.66 45.43 -44.57
CA LEU A 239 -92.51 46.71 -45.24
C LEU A 239 -92.94 46.64 -46.70
N ARG A 240 -92.61 45.57 -47.43
CA ARG A 240 -93.10 45.37 -48.80
C ARG A 240 -94.62 45.24 -48.85
N ILE A 241 -95.22 44.47 -47.94
CA ILE A 241 -96.67 44.33 -47.82
C ILE A 241 -97.29 45.71 -47.53
N ALA A 242 -96.78 46.44 -46.55
CA ALA A 242 -97.26 47.77 -46.20
C ALA A 242 -97.10 48.78 -47.34
N LEU A 243 -96.01 48.70 -48.11
CA LEU A 243 -95.80 49.54 -49.31
C LEU A 243 -96.83 49.20 -50.41
N VAL A 244 -97.08 47.91 -50.67
CA VAL A 244 -98.10 47.48 -51.64
C VAL A 244 -99.50 47.91 -51.19
N GLU A 245 -99.84 47.74 -49.92
CA GLU A 245 -101.11 48.22 -49.36
C GLU A 245 -101.23 49.73 -49.45
N LYS A 246 -100.16 50.48 -49.14
CA LYS A 246 -100.12 51.93 -49.31
C LYS A 246 -100.34 52.33 -50.77
N GLU A 247 -99.67 51.68 -51.74
CA GLU A 247 -99.88 51.94 -53.16
C GLU A 247 -101.31 51.62 -53.61
N LEU A 248 -101.93 50.57 -53.09
CA LEU A 248 -103.33 50.24 -53.36
C LEU A 248 -104.27 51.31 -52.80
N VAL A 249 -104.02 51.78 -51.57
CA VAL A 249 -104.77 52.89 -50.95
C VAL A 249 -104.54 54.20 -51.73
N GLU A 250 -103.32 54.49 -52.18
CA GLU A 250 -103.02 55.67 -53.00
C GLU A 250 -103.65 55.58 -54.39
N LYS A 251 -103.75 54.38 -55.01
CA LYS A 251 -104.49 54.16 -56.26
C LYS A 251 -106.00 54.36 -56.06
N GLU A 252 -106.57 53.85 -54.97
CA GLU A 252 -107.95 54.10 -54.55
C GLU A 252 -108.19 55.61 -54.27
N LEU A 253 -107.24 56.28 -53.61
CA LEU A 253 -107.30 57.72 -53.31
C LEU A 253 -107.16 58.58 -54.57
N ASN A 254 -106.31 58.18 -55.53
CA ASN A 254 -106.18 58.85 -56.83
C ASN A 254 -107.44 58.63 -57.70
N ARG A 255 -108.12 57.48 -57.61
CA ARG A 255 -109.48 57.29 -58.15
C ARG A 255 -110.50 58.22 -57.48
N LEU A 256 -110.26 58.59 -56.22
CA LEU A 256 -111.02 59.58 -55.45
C LEU A 256 -110.51 61.03 -55.61
N LYS A 257 -109.60 61.34 -56.54
CA LYS A 257 -109.10 62.72 -56.75
C LYS A 257 -109.93 63.57 -57.73
N GLY A 258 -110.92 62.99 -58.42
CA GLY A 258 -111.92 63.72 -59.21
C GLY A 258 -113.32 63.61 -58.59
N GLY A 259 -113.91 64.72 -58.13
CA GLY A 259 -115.35 64.80 -57.74
C GLY A 259 -115.60 65.17 -56.27
N GLY A 260 -116.25 66.30 -56.01
CA GLY A 260 -116.47 66.86 -54.67
C GLY A 260 -117.42 66.06 -53.76
N GLU A 261 -117.21 66.27 -52.46
CA GLU A 261 -118.14 66.22 -51.32
C GLU A 261 -118.93 64.94 -50.97
N SER A 262 -119.04 63.93 -51.83
CA SER A 262 -119.55 62.59 -51.43
C SER A 262 -118.50 61.72 -50.69
N LYS A 263 -117.31 62.27 -50.42
CA LYS A 263 -116.08 61.49 -50.15
C LYS A 263 -115.76 61.26 -48.67
N ARG A 264 -116.46 61.90 -47.73
CA ARG A 264 -116.15 61.76 -46.29
C ARG A 264 -116.78 60.51 -45.65
N ALA A 265 -117.87 59.98 -46.22
CA ALA A 265 -118.57 58.81 -45.68
C ALA A 265 -117.92 57.46 -46.07
N ALA A 266 -117.33 57.36 -47.27
CA ALA A 266 -116.64 56.15 -47.72
C ALA A 266 -115.26 55.95 -47.06
N LEU A 267 -114.55 57.05 -46.78
CA LEU A 267 -113.27 57.05 -46.06
C LEU A 267 -113.40 56.50 -44.62
N LEU A 268 -114.55 56.67 -43.97
CA LEU A 268 -114.82 56.12 -42.62
C LEU A 268 -115.18 54.63 -42.63
N GLN A 269 -115.75 54.09 -43.72
CA GLN A 269 -116.01 52.64 -43.84
C GLN A 269 -114.75 51.84 -44.19
N ILE A 270 -113.81 52.40 -44.93
CA ILE A 270 -112.55 51.73 -45.28
C ILE A 270 -111.60 51.72 -44.07
N ALA A 271 -111.53 52.82 -43.31
CA ALA A 271 -110.82 52.85 -42.02
C ALA A 271 -111.42 51.85 -41.00
N GLY A 272 -112.73 51.58 -41.07
CA GLY A 272 -113.42 50.60 -40.22
C GLY A 272 -113.19 49.12 -40.59
N ARG A 273 -112.73 48.80 -41.81
CA ARG A 273 -112.44 47.41 -42.22
C ARG A 273 -110.95 47.04 -42.20
N GLY A 274 -110.04 48.00 -42.29
CA GLY A 274 -108.59 47.74 -42.22
C GLY A 274 -108.10 47.30 -40.83
N LEU A 275 -108.80 47.71 -39.76
CA LEU A 275 -108.37 47.46 -38.38
C LEU A 275 -108.78 46.08 -37.83
N GLN A 276 -109.63 45.33 -38.54
CA GLN A 276 -110.07 44.00 -38.12
C GLN A 276 -109.18 42.86 -38.67
N LYS A 277 -108.17 43.19 -39.48
CA LYS A 277 -107.28 42.22 -40.16
C LYS A 277 -105.85 42.19 -39.63
N VAL A 278 -105.49 43.08 -38.71
CA VAL A 278 -104.23 43.04 -37.95
C VAL A 278 -104.48 42.37 -36.60
N GLY A 279 -104.47 41.04 -36.62
CA GLY A 279 -104.59 40.22 -35.42
C GLY A 279 -103.33 40.32 -34.56
N PHE A 280 -103.40 41.11 -33.48
CA PHE A 280 -102.52 40.96 -32.33
C PHE A 280 -102.96 39.72 -31.55
N GLY A 281 -102.34 38.57 -31.85
CA GLY A 281 -102.54 37.31 -31.14
C GLY A 281 -101.59 37.19 -29.95
N PHE A 282 -102.09 37.48 -28.76
CA PHE A 282 -101.45 37.15 -27.49
C PHE A 282 -102.13 35.88 -26.94
N MET A 283 -101.39 34.77 -26.79
CA MET A 283 -101.85 33.60 -26.01
C MET A 283 -100.69 33.01 -25.20
N MET A 284 -100.66 33.34 -23.90
CA MET A 284 -100.15 32.48 -22.85
C MET A 284 -101.22 31.43 -22.50
N SER A 285 -100.84 30.16 -22.38
CA SER A 285 -101.14 29.25 -21.24
C SER A 285 -101.14 27.76 -21.62
N SER A 286 -100.10 27.07 -21.14
CA SER A 286 -100.08 25.79 -20.39
C SER A 286 -100.90 24.55 -20.84
N SER A 287 -100.14 23.47 -21.15
CA SER A 287 -100.18 22.05 -20.65
C SER A 287 -101.50 21.27 -20.48
N PRO A 288 -101.48 19.92 -20.35
CA PRO A 288 -100.57 18.87 -20.85
C PRO A 288 -101.33 17.68 -21.51
N THR A 289 -100.55 16.69 -22.00
CA THR A 289 -100.88 15.25 -22.13
C THR A 289 -102.19 14.82 -22.82
N SER A 290 -102.07 14.19 -23.98
CA SER A 290 -102.14 12.73 -24.15
C SER A 290 -102.49 12.33 -25.61
N GLU A 291 -101.80 11.30 -26.09
CA GLU A 291 -102.17 10.39 -27.19
C GLU A 291 -102.17 10.91 -28.63
N SER A 292 -101.19 10.43 -29.42
CA SER A 292 -101.26 10.38 -30.89
C SER A 292 -100.70 9.03 -31.34
N SER A 293 -101.49 7.99 -31.10
CA SER A 293 -101.46 6.77 -31.92
C SER A 293 -102.10 7.07 -33.27
N ASP A 294 -101.43 6.58 -34.31
CA ASP A 294 -101.99 5.98 -35.52
C ASP A 294 -103.22 6.65 -36.17
N ASN A 295 -102.91 7.47 -37.17
CA ASN A 295 -103.20 7.23 -38.59
C ASN A 295 -104.49 6.42 -38.92
N VAL A 296 -105.34 7.00 -39.81
CA VAL A 296 -106.41 6.41 -40.68
C VAL A 296 -107.67 7.27 -40.55
N CYS A 297 -108.47 7.58 -41.58
CA CYS A 297 -108.35 7.64 -43.03
C CYS A 297 -109.68 8.29 -43.46
N SER A 298 -109.61 9.29 -44.33
CA SER A 298 -110.78 9.96 -44.90
C SER A 298 -111.54 9.01 -45.81
N LYS A 299 -112.86 8.95 -45.64
CA LYS A 299 -113.82 8.34 -46.56
C LYS A 299 -114.21 9.37 -47.63
N SER A 300 -114.04 9.01 -48.89
CA SER A 300 -114.83 9.53 -50.01
C SER A 300 -114.87 8.50 -51.15
N ASP A 301 -116.09 8.13 -51.50
CA ASP A 301 -116.65 7.74 -52.81
C ASP A 301 -115.94 6.63 -53.60
N SER A 302 -116.50 5.42 -53.72
CA SER A 302 -117.70 5.06 -54.51
C SER A 302 -117.60 5.44 -55.99
N SER A 303 -116.69 4.81 -56.74
CA SER A 303 -116.96 4.44 -58.13
C SER A 303 -115.90 3.47 -58.65
N GLU A 304 -116.35 2.44 -59.37
CA GLU A 304 -115.59 1.68 -60.38
C GLU A 304 -114.51 0.69 -59.90
N CYS A 305 -115.01 -0.50 -59.52
CA CYS A 305 -114.29 -1.76 -59.56
C CYS A 305 -113.74 -2.02 -60.97
N GLU A 306 -112.44 -1.75 -61.18
CA GLU A 306 -111.49 -2.52 -62.00
C GLU A 306 -110.05 -1.92 -61.99
N GLU A 307 -109.81 -0.72 -61.44
CA GLU A 307 -108.47 -0.09 -61.31
C GLU A 307 -107.74 -0.30 -59.96
N ASP A 308 -108.43 -0.75 -58.91
CA ASP A 308 -107.86 -0.94 -57.57
C ASP A 308 -106.83 -2.08 -57.47
N ALA A 309 -106.97 -3.12 -58.30
CA ALA A 309 -106.02 -4.24 -58.35
C ALA A 309 -104.65 -3.81 -58.92
N VAL A 310 -104.64 -2.85 -59.86
CA VAL A 310 -103.41 -2.34 -60.49
C VAL A 310 -102.67 -1.37 -59.56
N SER A 311 -103.39 -0.57 -58.76
CA SER A 311 -102.80 0.30 -57.73
C SER A 311 -102.26 -0.46 -56.51
N LEU A 312 -102.95 -1.52 -56.07
CA LEU A 312 -102.44 -2.41 -55.03
C LEU A 312 -101.21 -3.20 -55.49
N ALA A 313 -101.22 -3.71 -56.73
CA ALA A 313 -100.06 -4.39 -57.31
C ALA A 313 -98.83 -3.47 -57.41
N SER A 314 -99.01 -2.20 -57.81
CA SER A 314 -97.93 -1.20 -57.90
C SER A 314 -97.36 -0.81 -56.53
N THR A 315 -98.22 -0.65 -55.51
CA THR A 315 -97.76 -0.37 -54.14
C THR A 315 -97.02 -1.55 -53.52
N VAL A 316 -97.52 -2.79 -53.70
CA VAL A 316 -96.82 -4.01 -53.29
C VAL A 316 -95.49 -4.16 -54.03
N GLU A 317 -95.45 -3.89 -55.34
CA GLU A 317 -94.21 -3.95 -56.12
C GLU A 317 -93.17 -2.93 -55.63
N LYS A 318 -93.60 -1.71 -55.29
CA LYS A 318 -92.73 -0.67 -54.71
C LYS A 318 -92.20 -1.09 -53.33
N ILE A 319 -93.06 -1.65 -52.48
CA ILE A 319 -92.66 -2.20 -51.16
C ILE A 319 -91.67 -3.35 -51.34
N MET A 320 -91.92 -4.29 -52.26
CA MET A 320 -91.01 -5.40 -52.54
C MET A 320 -89.66 -4.93 -53.09
N LYS A 321 -89.63 -3.93 -53.98
CA LYS A 321 -88.38 -3.33 -54.48
C LYS A 321 -87.62 -2.64 -53.33
N ASN A 322 -88.30 -1.88 -52.48
CA ASN A 322 -87.69 -1.25 -51.31
C ASN A 322 -87.12 -2.29 -50.33
N LEU A 323 -87.89 -3.34 -49.99
CA LEU A 323 -87.42 -4.42 -49.12
C LEU A 323 -86.23 -5.17 -49.73
N ARG A 324 -86.21 -5.40 -51.05
CA ARG A 324 -85.05 -5.99 -51.73
C ARG A 324 -83.82 -5.10 -51.63
N LEU A 325 -83.97 -3.79 -51.84
CA LEU A 325 -82.88 -2.83 -51.67
C LEU A 325 -82.36 -2.82 -50.22
N GLU A 326 -83.26 -2.82 -49.24
CA GLU A 326 -82.92 -2.87 -47.83
C GLU A 326 -82.20 -4.18 -47.45
N ILE A 327 -82.67 -5.33 -47.93
CA ILE A 327 -81.98 -6.62 -47.76
C ILE A 327 -80.58 -6.57 -48.38
N THR A 328 -80.40 -5.97 -49.57
CA THR A 328 -79.05 -5.83 -50.16
C THR A 328 -78.16 -4.86 -49.38
N LYS A 329 -78.74 -3.81 -48.80
CA LYS A 329 -78.02 -2.85 -47.95
C LYS A 329 -77.56 -3.51 -46.65
N LEU A 330 -78.47 -4.17 -45.92
CA LEU A 330 -78.16 -4.90 -44.69
C LEU A 330 -77.14 -6.02 -44.91
N LYS A 331 -77.17 -6.72 -46.05
CA LYS A 331 -76.14 -7.71 -46.40
C LYS A 331 -74.77 -7.08 -46.60
N ARG A 332 -74.70 -5.90 -47.23
CA ARG A 332 -73.44 -5.17 -47.39
C ARG A 332 -72.92 -4.70 -46.04
N GLU A 333 -73.78 -4.10 -45.21
CA GLU A 333 -73.42 -3.67 -43.85
C GLU A 333 -72.96 -4.83 -42.98
N LEU A 334 -73.59 -6.01 -43.09
CA LEU A 334 -73.14 -7.21 -42.39
C LEU A 334 -71.74 -7.67 -42.83
N GLU A 335 -71.47 -7.61 -44.14
CA GLU A 335 -70.16 -7.98 -44.68
C GLU A 335 -69.08 -6.97 -44.30
N ASP A 336 -69.40 -5.67 -44.32
CA ASP A 336 -68.54 -4.60 -43.83
C ASP A 336 -68.22 -4.83 -42.33
N CYS A 337 -69.23 -5.12 -41.50
CA CYS A 337 -69.02 -5.45 -40.09
C CYS A 337 -68.17 -6.70 -39.87
N ARG A 338 -68.30 -7.74 -40.71
CA ARG A 338 -67.44 -8.94 -40.64
C ARG A 338 -66.00 -8.59 -40.96
N SER A 339 -65.76 -7.81 -42.02
CA SER A 339 -64.42 -7.38 -42.40
C SER A 339 -63.76 -6.52 -41.31
N ASP A 340 -64.52 -5.64 -40.67
CA ASP A 340 -64.05 -4.86 -39.53
C ASP A 340 -63.74 -5.74 -38.32
N ASN A 341 -64.56 -6.77 -38.05
CA ASN A 341 -64.32 -7.72 -36.97
C ASN A 341 -63.06 -8.57 -37.22
N GLU A 342 -62.84 -9.06 -38.44
CA GLU A 342 -61.62 -9.77 -38.82
C GLU A 342 -60.38 -8.89 -38.68
N ARG A 343 -60.48 -7.61 -39.08
CA ARG A 343 -59.41 -6.63 -38.91
C ARG A 343 -59.10 -6.39 -37.44
N LEU A 344 -60.12 -6.20 -36.59
CA LEU A 344 -59.94 -6.04 -35.15
C LEU A 344 -59.32 -7.29 -34.53
N GLN A 345 -59.79 -8.48 -34.91
CA GLN A 345 -59.21 -9.75 -34.46
C GLN A 345 -57.72 -9.84 -34.82
N SER A 346 -57.33 -9.51 -36.06
CA SER A 346 -55.93 -9.52 -36.47
C SER A 346 -55.06 -8.52 -35.69
N LEU A 347 -55.64 -7.38 -35.28
CA LEU A 347 -54.95 -6.38 -34.46
C LEU A 347 -54.79 -6.88 -33.03
N THR A 348 -55.81 -7.51 -32.46
CA THR A 348 -55.75 -8.13 -31.14
C THR A 348 -54.75 -9.29 -31.10
N GLU A 349 -54.69 -10.13 -32.14
CA GLU A 349 -53.70 -11.20 -32.26
C GLU A 349 -52.27 -10.65 -32.33
N LYS A 350 -52.03 -9.59 -33.10
CA LYS A 350 -50.73 -8.89 -33.13
C LYS A 350 -50.35 -8.31 -31.78
N GLN A 351 -51.28 -7.64 -31.11
CA GLN A 351 -51.05 -7.11 -29.76
C GLN A 351 -50.74 -8.23 -28.77
N ALA A 352 -51.46 -9.35 -28.84
CA ALA A 352 -51.20 -10.50 -27.97
C ALA A 352 -49.81 -11.10 -28.23
N GLN A 353 -49.37 -11.16 -29.48
CA GLN A 353 -48.03 -11.62 -29.84
C GLN A 353 -46.95 -10.66 -29.33
N GLU A 354 -47.11 -9.35 -29.54
CA GLU A 354 -46.18 -8.33 -29.03
C GLU A 354 -46.08 -8.37 -27.49
N ILE A 355 -47.21 -8.53 -26.79
CA ILE A 355 -47.22 -8.70 -25.33
C ILE A 355 -46.47 -9.96 -24.93
N ALA A 356 -46.65 -11.08 -25.63
CA ALA A 356 -45.95 -12.32 -25.33
C ALA A 356 -44.43 -12.20 -25.54
N GLU A 357 -44.00 -11.55 -26.63
CA GLU A 357 -42.59 -11.27 -26.93
C GLU A 357 -41.98 -10.35 -25.86
N CYS A 358 -42.63 -9.23 -25.54
CA CYS A 358 -42.21 -8.34 -24.44
C CYS A 358 -42.13 -9.08 -23.10
N THR A 359 -43.09 -9.97 -22.80
CA THR A 359 -43.09 -10.76 -21.56
C THR A 359 -41.92 -11.73 -21.51
N SER A 360 -41.57 -12.39 -22.64
CA SER A 360 -40.38 -13.25 -22.69
C SER A 360 -39.08 -12.46 -22.52
N TYR A 361 -38.98 -11.28 -23.15
CA TYR A 361 -37.80 -10.43 -23.04
C TYR A 361 -37.60 -9.90 -21.61
N MET A 362 -38.67 -9.47 -20.94
CA MET A 362 -38.60 -9.08 -19.52
C MET A 362 -38.08 -10.22 -18.65
N ARG A 363 -38.58 -11.46 -18.84
CA ARG A 363 -38.10 -12.62 -18.08
C ARG A 363 -36.60 -12.89 -18.30
N GLU A 364 -36.12 -12.79 -19.53
CA GLU A 364 -34.69 -12.97 -19.80
C GLU A 364 -33.82 -11.87 -19.16
N LEU A 365 -34.35 -10.65 -19.03
CA LEU A 365 -33.65 -9.58 -18.31
C LEU A 365 -33.63 -9.85 -16.80
N GLU A 366 -34.75 -10.28 -16.22
CA GLU A 366 -34.84 -10.68 -14.81
C GLU A 366 -33.87 -11.84 -14.49
N GLU A 367 -33.77 -12.84 -15.37
CA GLU A 367 -32.82 -13.95 -15.21
C GLU A 367 -31.36 -13.46 -15.25
N ARG A 368 -31.02 -12.54 -16.17
CA ARG A 368 -29.68 -11.95 -16.24
C ARG A 368 -29.37 -11.10 -15.01
N GLU A 369 -30.34 -10.31 -14.54
CA GLU A 369 -30.21 -9.53 -13.31
C GLU A 369 -29.94 -10.42 -12.11
N ASN A 370 -30.73 -11.50 -11.95
CA ASN A 370 -30.53 -12.46 -10.87
C ASN A 370 -29.16 -13.15 -10.92
N MET A 371 -28.69 -13.53 -12.11
CA MET A 371 -27.34 -14.11 -12.28
C MET A 371 -26.24 -13.10 -11.94
N LEU A 372 -26.40 -11.84 -12.35
CA LEU A 372 -25.44 -10.78 -12.01
C LEU A 372 -25.45 -10.49 -10.51
N ALA A 373 -26.61 -10.46 -9.86
CA ALA A 373 -26.74 -10.28 -8.41
C ALA A 373 -25.98 -11.39 -7.65
N GLN A 374 -26.18 -12.66 -8.02
CA GLN A 374 -25.44 -13.79 -7.43
C GLN A 374 -23.93 -13.69 -7.65
N ASN A 375 -23.50 -13.28 -8.84
CA ASN A 375 -22.07 -13.08 -9.11
C ASN A 375 -21.48 -11.95 -8.25
N VAL A 376 -22.21 -10.85 -8.06
CA VAL A 376 -21.79 -9.75 -7.19
C VAL A 376 -21.70 -10.22 -5.74
N GLU A 377 -22.69 -10.96 -5.24
CA GLU A 377 -22.66 -11.54 -3.88
C GLU A 377 -21.46 -12.47 -3.69
N GLN A 378 -21.16 -13.32 -4.67
CA GLN A 378 -19.98 -14.19 -4.63
C GLN A 378 -18.68 -13.38 -4.60
N LEU A 379 -18.55 -12.37 -5.47
CA LEU A 379 -17.37 -11.50 -5.48
C LEU A 379 -17.21 -10.72 -4.17
N MET A 380 -18.31 -10.30 -3.54
CA MET A 380 -18.25 -9.68 -2.21
C MET A 380 -17.73 -10.65 -1.15
N LEU A 381 -18.17 -11.91 -1.16
CA LEU A 381 -17.64 -12.92 -0.24
C LEU A 381 -16.14 -13.17 -0.46
N GLU A 382 -15.71 -13.30 -1.71
CA GLU A 382 -14.28 -13.46 -2.05
C GLU A 382 -13.45 -12.24 -1.62
N LEU A 383 -13.99 -11.03 -1.81
CA LEU A 383 -13.35 -9.78 -1.39
C LEU A 383 -13.21 -9.72 0.13
N THR A 384 -14.25 -10.05 0.89
CA THR A 384 -14.18 -10.10 2.36
C THR A 384 -13.15 -11.12 2.86
N GLY A 385 -13.07 -12.31 2.24
CA GLY A 385 -12.06 -13.31 2.57
C GLY A 385 -10.64 -12.82 2.28
N ALA A 386 -10.43 -12.14 1.14
CA ALA A 386 -9.15 -11.54 0.80
C ALA A 386 -8.76 -10.40 1.77
N GLU A 387 -9.72 -9.59 2.22
CA GLU A 387 -9.48 -8.55 3.22
C GLU A 387 -9.05 -9.13 4.58
N GLU A 388 -9.68 -10.22 5.02
CA GLU A 388 -9.29 -10.96 6.22
C GLU A 388 -7.89 -11.56 6.09
N ASP A 389 -7.54 -12.12 4.93
CA ASP A 389 -6.19 -12.60 4.64
C ASP A 389 -5.17 -11.47 4.74
N ILE A 390 -5.43 -10.34 4.08
CA ILE A 390 -4.55 -9.17 4.13
C ILE A 390 -4.40 -8.66 5.57
N ALA A 391 -5.46 -8.70 6.39
CA ALA A 391 -5.38 -8.35 7.80
C ALA A 391 -4.47 -9.32 8.58
N ARG A 392 -4.59 -10.63 8.35
CA ARG A 392 -3.72 -11.64 8.97
C ARG A 392 -2.25 -11.49 8.57
N TRP A 393 -1.97 -11.25 7.29
CA TRP A 393 -0.61 -11.00 6.81
C TRP A 393 -0.02 -9.72 7.41
N ARG A 394 -0.82 -8.66 7.56
CA ARG A 394 -0.38 -7.42 8.21
C ARG A 394 0.00 -7.65 9.68
N GLU A 395 -0.83 -8.35 10.44
CA GLU A 395 -0.54 -8.69 11.84
C GLU A 395 0.74 -9.53 11.97
N ALA A 396 0.91 -10.53 11.10
CA ALA A 396 2.13 -11.35 11.08
C ALA A 396 3.39 -10.50 10.82
N CYS A 397 3.35 -9.61 9.83
CA CYS A 397 4.45 -8.70 9.54
C CYS A 397 4.75 -7.76 10.72
N GLU A 398 3.73 -7.24 11.41
CA GLU A 398 3.91 -6.39 12.58
C GLU A 398 4.59 -7.15 13.74
N LEU A 399 4.20 -8.40 13.97
CA LEU A 399 4.84 -9.26 14.98
C LEU A 399 6.30 -9.58 14.64
N GLU A 400 6.62 -9.84 13.37
CA GLU A 400 8.00 -10.06 12.93
C GLU A 400 8.87 -8.80 13.10
N VAL A 401 8.33 -7.63 12.77
CA VAL A 401 9.01 -6.34 13.00
C VAL A 401 9.27 -6.12 14.48
N GLU A 402 8.29 -6.42 15.35
CA GLU A 402 8.45 -6.25 16.79
C GLU A 402 9.45 -7.26 17.38
N ALA A 403 9.43 -8.51 16.91
CA ALA A 403 10.46 -9.51 17.24
C ALA A 403 11.86 -9.05 16.80
N GLY A 404 11.97 -8.48 15.59
CA GLY A 404 13.21 -7.92 15.07
C GLY A 404 13.76 -6.77 15.92
N LYS A 405 12.91 -5.82 16.32
CA LYS A 405 13.29 -4.74 17.24
C LYS A 405 13.80 -5.28 18.57
N ASN A 406 13.08 -6.22 19.19
CA ASN A 406 13.48 -6.82 20.46
C ASN A 406 14.84 -7.50 20.36
N ALA A 407 15.10 -8.24 19.27
CA ALA A 407 16.39 -8.87 19.02
C ALA A 407 17.53 -7.85 18.85
N ILE A 408 17.28 -6.74 18.15
CA ILE A 408 18.26 -5.64 18.02
C ILE A 408 18.56 -5.03 19.38
N GLU A 409 17.55 -4.75 20.19
CA GLU A 409 17.76 -4.20 21.54
C GLU A 409 18.56 -5.14 22.44
N GLU A 410 18.34 -6.46 22.37
CA GLU A 410 19.14 -7.45 23.10
C GLU A 410 20.60 -7.45 22.64
N ARG A 411 20.85 -7.43 21.33
CA ARG A 411 22.22 -7.33 20.77
C ARG A 411 22.90 -6.04 21.19
N ASP A 412 22.19 -4.92 21.22
CA ASP A 412 22.73 -3.63 21.68
C ASP A 412 23.07 -3.65 23.17
N ARG A 413 22.23 -4.30 24.01
CA ARG A 413 22.54 -4.53 25.42
C ARG A 413 23.81 -5.36 25.59
N GLU A 414 23.94 -6.48 24.88
CA GLU A 414 25.13 -7.32 24.89
C GLU A 414 26.39 -6.55 24.43
N ALA A 415 26.29 -5.83 23.32
CA ALA A 415 27.37 -5.00 22.81
C ALA A 415 27.81 -3.93 23.82
N SER A 416 26.85 -3.34 24.55
CA SER A 416 27.16 -2.36 25.61
C SER A 416 27.91 -3.00 26.79
N MET A 417 27.57 -4.24 27.16
CA MET A 417 28.25 -4.98 28.24
C MET A 417 29.67 -5.36 27.81
N LEU A 418 29.84 -5.91 26.61
CA LEU A 418 31.14 -6.27 26.05
C LEU A 418 32.05 -5.05 25.89
N ARG A 419 31.52 -3.89 25.48
CA ARG A 419 32.29 -2.63 25.45
C ARG A 419 32.79 -2.24 26.84
N LYS A 420 31.93 -2.31 27.87
CA LYS A 420 32.33 -2.04 29.25
C LYS A 420 33.41 -3.01 29.74
N GLU A 421 33.31 -4.29 29.40
CA GLU A 421 34.34 -5.29 29.74
C GLU A 421 35.65 -5.05 29.00
N LEU A 422 35.58 -4.71 27.71
CA LEU A 422 36.74 -4.32 26.92
C LEU A 422 37.44 -3.10 27.55
N ASP A 423 36.70 -2.08 27.97
CA ASP A 423 37.29 -0.90 28.60
C ASP A 423 37.93 -1.22 29.96
N ARG A 424 37.33 -2.12 30.75
CA ARG A 424 37.96 -2.61 32.00
C ARG A 424 39.25 -3.39 31.74
N THR A 425 39.26 -4.26 30.74
CA THR A 425 40.48 -5.04 30.39
C THR A 425 41.59 -4.14 29.85
N LYS A 426 41.25 -3.14 29.03
CA LYS A 426 42.20 -2.10 28.57
C LYS A 426 42.79 -1.34 29.76
N ALA A 427 41.96 -0.85 30.68
CA ALA A 427 42.43 -0.14 31.87
C ALA A 427 43.35 -1.03 32.74
N SER A 428 43.02 -2.32 32.88
CA SER A 428 43.88 -3.29 33.57
C SER A 428 45.22 -3.50 32.87
N LEU A 429 45.21 -3.63 31.56
CA LEU A 429 46.39 -3.77 30.73
C LEU A 429 47.29 -2.53 30.84
N ASP A 430 46.73 -1.32 30.78
CA ASP A 430 47.48 -0.08 30.94
C ASP A 430 48.16 0.02 32.32
N MET A 431 47.46 -0.39 33.38
CA MET A 431 48.05 -0.46 34.72
C MET A 431 49.23 -1.45 34.78
N MET A 432 49.11 -2.62 34.14
CA MET A 432 50.20 -3.62 34.11
C MET A 432 51.37 -3.16 33.24
N ASN A 433 51.10 -2.49 32.13
CA ASN A 433 52.14 -1.91 31.27
C ASN A 433 52.91 -0.80 32.01
N ASN A 434 52.23 0.05 32.78
CA ASN A 434 52.88 1.04 33.62
C ASN A 434 53.74 0.39 34.73
N LYS A 435 53.27 -0.70 35.34
CA LYS A 435 54.08 -1.47 36.31
C LYS A 435 55.30 -2.11 35.66
N LEU A 436 55.16 -2.61 34.43
CA LEU A 436 56.28 -3.17 33.68
C LEU A 436 57.35 -2.09 33.43
N LYS A 437 56.95 -0.92 32.93
CA LYS A 437 57.86 0.22 32.74
C LYS A 437 58.60 0.62 34.02
N LEU A 438 57.90 0.69 35.15
CA LEU A 438 58.55 0.96 36.45
C LEU A 438 59.56 -0.12 36.84
N LYS A 439 59.29 -1.39 36.54
CA LYS A 439 60.26 -2.49 36.77
C LYS A 439 61.46 -2.41 35.83
N GLU A 440 61.25 -2.03 34.57
CA GLU A 440 62.32 -1.80 33.60
C GLU A 440 63.23 -0.65 34.05
N GLU A 441 62.65 0.48 34.48
CA GLU A 441 63.39 1.61 35.04
C GLU A 441 64.15 1.24 36.32
N LEU A 442 63.53 0.46 37.21
CA LEU A 442 64.19 -0.01 38.43
C LEU A 442 65.34 -0.98 38.13
N ALA A 443 65.19 -1.88 37.15
CA ALA A 443 66.25 -2.76 36.69
C ALA A 443 67.40 -1.96 36.07
N ALA A 444 67.10 -0.95 35.24
CA ALA A 444 68.11 -0.06 34.68
C ALA A 444 68.88 0.72 35.77
N ALA A 445 68.18 1.23 36.79
CA ALA A 445 68.80 1.90 37.92
C ALA A 445 69.68 0.96 38.76
N ALA A 446 69.22 -0.28 38.99
CA ALA A 446 70.00 -1.30 39.71
C ALA A 446 71.28 -1.67 38.94
N MET A 447 71.19 -1.85 37.62
CA MET A 447 72.36 -2.09 36.76
C MET A 447 73.34 -0.93 36.81
N ALA A 448 72.87 0.32 36.73
CA ALA A 448 73.72 1.51 36.82
C ALA A 448 74.39 1.64 38.21
N ALA A 449 73.66 1.32 39.28
CA ALA A 449 74.20 1.31 40.65
C ALA A 449 75.26 0.23 40.84
N GLN A 450 75.04 -0.97 40.30
CA GLN A 450 76.04 -2.04 40.29
C GLN A 450 77.30 -1.62 39.53
N GLU A 451 77.15 -1.06 38.33
CA GLU A 451 78.31 -0.57 37.56
C GLU A 451 79.10 0.51 38.32
N ALA A 452 78.41 1.42 39.01
CA ALA A 452 79.04 2.43 39.86
C ALA A 452 79.77 1.81 41.07
N ALA A 453 79.18 0.79 41.70
CA ALA A 453 79.79 0.05 42.81
C ALA A 453 81.04 -0.71 42.34
N ASP A 454 80.99 -1.39 41.20
CA ASP A 454 82.12 -2.09 40.60
C ASP A 454 83.26 -1.13 40.25
N LYS A 455 82.94 0.05 39.69
CA LYS A 455 83.93 1.12 39.46
C LYS A 455 84.59 1.59 40.76
N SER A 456 83.81 1.77 41.82
CA SER A 456 84.30 2.16 43.15
C SER A 456 85.21 1.07 43.75
N LEU A 457 84.82 -0.20 43.64
CA LEU A 457 85.59 -1.34 44.12
C LEU A 457 86.95 -1.44 43.39
N ARG A 458 86.95 -1.33 42.05
CA ARG A 458 88.19 -1.29 41.25
C ARG A 458 89.12 -0.15 41.67
N LEU A 459 88.57 1.02 42.01
CA LEU A 459 89.36 2.14 42.53
C LEU A 459 89.90 1.87 43.93
N ALA A 460 89.14 1.20 44.79
CA ALA A 460 89.62 0.78 46.11
C ALA A 460 90.73 -0.27 46.01
N ASP A 461 90.58 -1.27 45.14
CA ASP A 461 91.56 -2.33 44.91
C ASP A 461 92.88 -1.76 44.37
N THR A 462 92.82 -0.86 43.39
CA THR A 462 94.01 -0.15 42.88
C THR A 462 94.69 0.70 43.96
N ARG A 463 93.93 1.42 44.80
CA ARG A 463 94.50 2.13 45.97
C ARG A 463 95.12 1.17 46.99
N ALA A 464 94.47 0.06 47.28
CA ALA A 464 94.97 -0.94 48.23
C ALA A 464 96.25 -1.62 47.72
N LEU A 465 96.37 -1.86 46.40
CA LEU A 465 97.59 -2.33 45.76
C LEU A 465 98.72 -1.30 45.91
N MET A 466 98.49 -0.03 45.55
CA MET A 466 99.49 1.02 45.73
C MET A 466 99.95 1.18 47.19
N LEU A 467 99.02 1.06 48.16
CA LEU A 467 99.37 1.09 49.58
C LEU A 467 100.20 -0.13 50.00
N ARG A 468 99.89 -1.32 49.48
CA ARG A 468 100.68 -2.53 49.72
C ARG A 468 102.10 -2.39 49.17
N GLU A 469 102.26 -1.95 47.93
CA GLU A 469 103.58 -1.66 47.35
C GLU A 469 104.36 -0.64 48.19
N ARG A 470 103.68 0.40 48.70
CA ARG A 470 104.30 1.38 49.58
C ARG A 470 104.72 0.78 50.93
N ILE A 471 103.90 -0.08 51.53
CA ILE A 471 104.24 -0.80 52.76
C ILE A 471 105.42 -1.72 52.51
N GLU A 472 105.42 -2.51 51.43
CA GLU A 472 106.52 -3.40 51.05
C GLU A 472 107.82 -2.62 50.88
N GLU A 473 107.80 -1.48 50.19
CA GLU A 473 108.98 -0.61 50.07
C GLU A 473 109.43 -0.04 51.42
N LEU A 474 108.50 0.36 52.30
CA LEU A 474 108.85 0.82 53.65
C LEU A 474 109.41 -0.32 54.52
N THR A 475 108.90 -1.55 54.38
CA THR A 475 109.42 -2.74 55.05
C THR A 475 110.80 -3.10 54.53
N ARG A 476 111.03 -3.04 53.21
CA ARG A 476 112.35 -3.21 52.59
C ARG A 476 113.35 -2.17 53.12
N GLN A 477 112.92 -0.91 53.24
CA GLN A 477 113.72 0.15 53.86
C GLN A 477 114.02 -0.14 55.34
N LEU A 478 113.04 -0.65 56.10
CA LEU A 478 113.24 -1.07 57.49
C LEU A 478 114.25 -2.22 57.58
N GLU A 479 114.11 -3.28 56.79
CA GLU A 479 115.04 -4.41 56.74
C GLU A 479 116.47 -3.96 56.35
N GLU A 480 116.61 -3.03 55.41
CA GLU A 480 117.91 -2.44 55.06
C GLU A 480 118.49 -1.58 56.21
N THR A 481 117.66 -0.88 56.98
CA THR A 481 118.09 -0.15 58.17
C THR A 481 118.40 -1.06 59.35
N ASP A 482 117.63 -2.13 59.57
CA ASP A 482 117.86 -3.12 60.62
C ASP A 482 119.12 -3.96 60.30
N GLY A 483 119.35 -4.35 59.04
CA GLY A 483 120.60 -5.00 58.63
C GLY A 483 121.84 -4.10 58.77
N LYS A 484 121.68 -2.77 58.70
CA LYS A 484 122.72 -1.78 59.05
C LYS A 484 122.85 -1.60 60.56
N THR A 485 121.75 -1.71 61.31
CA THR A 485 121.69 -1.54 62.77
C THR A 485 122.18 -2.79 63.52
N GLU A 486 122.04 -3.99 62.97
CA GLU A 486 122.57 -5.24 63.54
C GLU A 486 124.10 -5.27 63.59
N ARG A 487 124.79 -4.53 62.70
CA ARG A 487 126.25 -4.37 62.74
C ARG A 487 126.72 -3.20 63.61
N GLN A 488 125.84 -2.29 64.03
CA GLN A 488 126.22 -1.06 64.74
C GLN A 488 125.17 -0.55 65.75
N SER A 489 124.48 -1.39 66.53
CA SER A 489 123.74 -0.89 67.70
C SER A 489 123.47 -1.94 68.76
N SER A 490 124.56 -2.34 69.43
CA SER A 490 124.52 -2.57 70.87
C SER A 490 123.93 -1.34 71.59
N ARG A 491 122.92 -1.56 72.43
CA ARG A 491 122.35 -0.65 73.45
C ARG A 491 121.36 0.42 72.95
N ARG A 492 120.05 0.11 72.99
CA ARG A 492 119.01 0.89 73.70
C ARG A 492 117.66 0.17 73.70
N LYS A 493 116.99 0.23 74.86
CA LYS A 493 115.71 -0.40 75.20
C LYS A 493 114.58 0.08 74.29
N VAL A 494 113.93 -0.83 73.56
CA VAL A 494 112.64 -0.60 72.89
C VAL A 494 111.52 -0.89 73.87
N ARG A 495 110.67 0.11 74.12
CA ARG A 495 109.44 -0.04 74.89
C ARG A 495 108.42 -0.74 73.99
N HIS A 496 107.93 -1.90 74.40
CA HIS A 496 106.71 -2.48 73.84
C HIS A 496 105.56 -1.50 74.05
N ILE A 497 105.12 -0.82 72.99
CA ILE A 497 103.79 -0.23 72.95
C ILE A 497 102.89 -1.32 72.39
N CYS A 498 102.28 -2.06 73.31
CA CYS A 498 101.15 -2.93 73.07
C CYS A 498 100.07 -2.13 72.33
N CYS A 499 99.63 -2.62 71.16
CA CYS A 499 98.50 -2.08 70.43
C CYS A 499 97.22 -2.22 71.27
N PRO A 500 96.46 -1.14 71.53
CA PRO A 500 95.14 -1.27 72.13
C PRO A 500 94.13 -1.62 71.04
N TRP A 501 93.81 -2.91 70.90
CA TRP A 501 92.50 -3.32 70.38
C TRP A 501 91.46 -3.03 71.44
N GLY A 502 90.58 -2.09 71.17
CA GLY A 502 89.37 -1.86 71.95
C GLY A 502 88.98 -0.40 72.06
N VAL A 503 87.73 -0.13 71.70
CA VAL A 503 86.96 1.10 71.94
C VAL A 503 87.02 2.14 70.82
N LEU A 504 86.21 1.90 69.78
CA LEU A 504 85.45 2.96 69.11
C LEU A 504 83.96 2.58 69.09
N MET A 505 83.41 2.47 70.29
CA MET A 505 81.98 2.60 70.54
C MET A 505 81.75 3.95 71.20
N SER A 506 81.28 4.93 70.40
CA SER A 506 80.19 5.85 70.76
C SER A 506 80.27 7.14 69.95
N GLN A 507 79.30 7.35 69.06
CA GLN A 507 78.34 8.47 69.13
C GLN A 507 77.59 8.64 67.80
N LYS A 508 76.39 8.06 67.70
CA LYS A 508 75.11 8.80 67.71
C LYS A 508 73.96 7.88 67.34
N ARG A 509 73.14 7.60 68.35
CA ARG A 509 71.71 7.40 68.17
C ARG A 509 71.16 8.58 67.35
N ARG A 510 70.78 8.35 66.10
CA ARG A 510 69.68 9.08 65.47
C ARG A 510 68.56 8.07 65.30
N LYS A 511 67.44 8.40 65.93
CA LYS A 511 66.17 7.72 65.84
C LYS A 511 65.85 7.45 64.37
N VAL A 512 65.66 6.19 64.03
CA VAL A 512 64.83 5.77 62.90
C VAL A 512 63.41 6.22 63.26
N PRO A 513 62.74 7.08 62.48
CA PRO A 513 61.30 7.15 62.54
C PRO A 513 60.76 5.84 61.95
N GLU A 514 59.89 5.18 62.70
CA GLU A 514 58.90 4.26 62.16
C GLU A 514 58.29 4.88 60.90
N MET A 515 58.47 4.21 59.76
CA MET A 515 57.51 4.29 58.66
C MET A 515 56.68 2.99 58.72
N GLU A 516 55.91 2.88 59.80
CA GLU A 516 54.60 2.28 59.72
C GLU A 516 53.69 3.32 59.05
N GLY A 517 53.01 2.92 57.97
CA GLY A 517 52.04 3.76 57.28
C GLY A 517 52.36 3.93 55.81
N LEU A 518 52.00 2.93 55.01
CA LEU A 518 51.30 3.06 53.72
C LEU A 518 50.79 1.66 53.32
N LEU A 519 49.93 1.08 54.16
CA LEU A 519 48.85 0.23 53.68
C LEU A 519 47.67 1.17 53.42
N PRO A 520 47.14 1.28 52.19
CA PRO A 520 45.77 1.68 52.01
C PRO A 520 44.89 0.54 52.52
N SER A 521 44.05 0.85 53.49
CA SER A 521 42.95 0.03 53.95
C SER A 521 42.22 -0.61 52.78
N ARG A 522 42.13 -1.94 52.80
CA ARG A 522 41.01 -2.64 52.19
C ARG A 522 39.77 -2.27 52.99
N ASP A 523 38.96 -1.37 52.45
CA ASP A 523 37.51 -1.30 52.68
C ASP A 523 36.88 -0.41 51.60
N SER A 524 36.24 -1.06 50.62
CA SER A 524 35.03 -0.59 49.92
C SER A 524 34.75 -1.51 48.74
N LEU A 525 33.99 -2.58 48.99
CA LEU A 525 33.16 -3.22 47.99
C LEU A 525 32.05 -3.96 48.73
N HIS A 526 31.02 -3.23 49.15
CA HIS A 526 29.66 -3.73 49.30
C HIS A 526 28.69 -2.62 48.84
N SER A 527 27.84 -3.01 47.89
CA SER A 527 26.58 -2.39 47.46
C SER A 527 26.58 -1.26 46.42
N SER A 528 25.78 -1.55 45.38
CA SER A 528 25.21 -0.73 44.30
C SER A 528 26.01 -0.56 43.01
#